data_AF-A0A7K3H3A5-F1
#
_entry.id   AF-A0A7K3H3A5-F1
#
_cell.length_a   1.000
_cell.length_b   1.000
_cell.length_c   1.000
_cell.angle_alpha   90.00
_cell.angle_beta   90.00
_cell.angle_gamma   90.00
#
_symmetry.space_group_name_H-M   'P 1'
#
loop_
_entity.id
_entity.type
_entity.pdbx_description
1 polymer ?
#
loop_
_entity_poly.entity_id
_entity_poly.type
_entity_poly.pdbx_seq_one_letter_code
_entity_poly.pdbx_strand_id
1 'polypeptide(L)'
;MEQALAAATDATDTLWRSPSARTDEETAALLRHATDWKTPECYGYDLADPELSLDQAAGWLAARPADTPVLVVGVRTGGSYLAPFWQAGVEDAGLAAGPWHSVRPVRGAGGIILPASELAALPRELRPGTTVVLVDDQPDTGATARAVRDRLAEHFPGVRDIVLAAPGRLHDLNGPAVRVLTERPVVRTGTSRLWQLAGAGDTAGLVA
;
A
#
# COMPACT_ATOMS: atom_id res chain seq x y z
N MET A 1 17.83 -8.37 21.66
CA MET A 1 17.18 -7.52 20.63
C MET A 1 17.65 -6.07 20.74
N GLU A 2 17.62 -5.45 21.94
CA GLU A 2 18.11 -4.07 22.15
C GLU A 2 19.57 -3.82 21.76
N GLN A 3 20.50 -4.74 22.05
CA GLN A 3 21.91 -4.58 21.67
C GLN A 3 22.13 -4.59 20.15
N ALA A 4 21.37 -5.41 19.40
CA ALA A 4 21.47 -5.47 17.95
C ALA A 4 20.89 -4.20 17.31
N LEU A 5 19.81 -3.66 17.89
CA LEU A 5 19.21 -2.39 17.49
C LEU A 5 20.18 -1.23 17.70
N ALA A 6 20.80 -1.15 18.88
CA ALA A 6 21.78 -0.11 19.20
C ALA A 6 23.00 -0.15 18.27
N ALA A 7 23.52 -1.35 17.97
CA ALA A 7 24.64 -1.53 17.04
C ALA A 7 24.28 -1.13 15.60
N ALA A 8 23.05 -1.44 15.15
CA ALA A 8 22.58 -1.04 13.83
C ALA A 8 22.42 0.49 13.72
N THR A 9 21.87 1.15 14.75
CA THR A 9 21.76 2.62 14.80
C THR A 9 23.12 3.29 14.74
N ASP A 10 24.10 2.82 15.52
CA ASP A 10 25.43 3.43 15.58
C ASP A 10 26.21 3.26 14.26
N ALA A 11 26.10 2.09 13.62
CA ALA A 11 26.69 1.85 12.29
C ALA A 11 26.06 2.76 11.22
N THR A 12 24.74 2.96 11.31
CA THR A 12 23.96 3.80 10.41
C THR A 12 24.34 5.29 10.55
N ASP A 13 24.45 5.79 11.78
CA ASP A 13 24.88 7.16 12.06
C ASP A 13 26.34 7.41 11.64
N THR A 14 27.19 6.39 11.71
CA THR A 14 28.58 6.46 11.22
C THR A 14 28.61 6.59 9.69
N LEU A 15 27.77 5.83 8.98
CA LEU A 15 27.66 5.90 7.52
C LEU A 15 27.12 7.25 7.03
N TRP A 16 26.10 7.81 7.70
CA TRP A 16 25.56 9.15 7.41
C TRP A 16 26.58 10.28 7.58
N ARG A 17 27.53 10.11 8.52
CA ARG A 17 28.60 11.07 8.77
C ARG A 17 29.77 10.94 7.80
N SER A 18 29.79 9.91 6.95
CA SER A 18 30.87 9.71 5.98
C SER A 18 30.87 10.79 4.88
N PRO A 19 32.05 11.16 4.33
CA PRO A 19 32.14 12.09 3.21
C PRO A 19 31.34 11.63 1.98
N SER A 20 31.33 10.32 1.70
CA SER A 20 30.65 9.71 0.56
C SER A 20 29.14 9.97 0.57
N ALA A 21 28.51 9.98 1.75
CA ALA A 21 27.08 10.28 1.90
C ALA A 21 26.70 11.73 1.50
N ARG A 22 27.69 12.62 1.37
CA ARG A 22 27.51 14.05 1.06
C ARG A 22 27.88 14.42 -0.37
N THR A 23 28.66 13.57 -1.05
CA THR A 23 29.23 13.89 -2.37
C THR A 23 28.70 13.01 -3.49
N ASP A 24 28.01 11.92 -3.18
CA ASP A 24 27.41 11.01 -4.16
C ASP A 24 25.89 10.86 -3.89
N GLU A 25 25.08 11.30 -4.86
CA GLU A 25 23.63 11.25 -4.78
C GLU A 25 23.09 9.81 -4.72
N GLU A 26 23.76 8.86 -5.39
CA GLU A 26 23.35 7.45 -5.40
C GLU A 26 23.61 6.81 -4.03
N THR A 27 24.81 7.01 -3.47
CA THR A 27 25.12 6.61 -2.08
C THR A 27 24.19 7.29 -1.08
N ALA A 28 23.88 8.58 -1.23
CA ALA A 28 22.96 9.27 -0.34
C ALA A 28 21.52 8.72 -0.44
N ALA A 29 21.06 8.32 -1.63
CA ALA A 29 19.76 7.69 -1.81
C ALA A 29 19.71 6.28 -1.21
N LEU A 30 20.77 5.48 -1.37
CA LEU A 30 20.91 4.16 -0.75
C LEU A 30 20.95 4.24 0.77
N LEU A 31 21.66 5.23 1.33
CA LEU A 31 21.68 5.47 2.77
C LEU A 31 20.30 5.87 3.25
N ARG A 32 19.62 6.85 2.63
CA ARG A 32 18.21 7.17 2.97
C ARG A 32 17.34 5.93 2.98
N HIS A 33 17.45 5.09 1.95
CA HIS A 33 16.69 3.85 1.86
C HIS A 33 16.99 2.86 3.00
N ALA A 34 18.27 2.68 3.35
CA ALA A 34 18.68 1.79 4.44
C ALA A 34 18.35 2.34 5.84
N THR A 35 18.39 3.67 6.00
CA THR A 35 18.17 4.36 7.27
C THR A 35 16.73 4.73 7.53
N ASP A 36 15.87 4.68 6.50
CA ASP A 36 14.43 4.92 6.61
C ASP A 36 13.71 3.85 7.44
N TRP A 37 14.42 2.97 8.14
CA TRP A 37 13.85 1.88 8.94
C TRP A 37 12.74 1.16 8.18
N LYS A 38 12.95 0.95 6.88
CA LYS A 38 12.34 -0.17 6.17
C LYS A 38 12.97 -1.42 6.75
N THR A 39 12.59 -1.74 7.99
CA THR A 39 12.51 -3.14 8.42
C THR A 39 11.85 -3.91 7.27
N PRO A 40 12.17 -5.20 7.06
CA PRO A 40 11.50 -5.99 6.03
C PRO A 40 10.01 -5.67 6.11
N GLU A 41 9.32 -5.37 5.00
CA GLU A 41 8.00 -4.72 4.96
C GLU A 41 6.94 -5.39 5.89
N CYS A 42 7.25 -6.59 6.39
CA CYS A 42 6.61 -7.33 7.48
C CYS A 42 6.88 -6.94 8.95
N TYR A 43 7.75 -5.97 9.26
CA TYR A 43 8.20 -5.64 10.62
C TYR A 43 7.90 -4.19 11.05
N GLY A 44 7.71 -3.26 10.11
CA GLY A 44 7.57 -1.82 10.38
C GLY A 44 6.14 -1.34 10.39
N TYR A 45 5.28 -2.09 9.72
CA TYR A 45 3.84 -2.07 9.88
C TYR A 45 3.52 -3.33 10.65
N ASP A 46 2.67 -3.26 11.68
CA ASP A 46 2.02 -4.50 12.09
C ASP A 46 1.31 -4.97 10.81
N LEU A 47 1.81 -6.03 10.16
CA LEU A 47 1.10 -6.62 9.02
C LEU A 47 -0.35 -6.88 9.41
N ALA A 48 -0.62 -6.94 10.71
CA ALA A 48 -1.92 -7.03 11.33
C ALA A 48 -2.54 -5.69 11.81
N ASP A 49 -2.43 -4.57 11.09
CA ASP A 49 -3.36 -3.43 11.26
C ASP A 49 -4.50 -3.38 10.19
N PRO A 50 -5.31 -4.45 10.01
CA PRO A 50 -6.55 -4.44 9.24
C PRO A 50 -7.42 -3.22 9.50
N GLU A 51 -7.52 -2.82 10.77
CA GLU A 51 -8.36 -1.71 11.18
C GLU A 51 -7.91 -0.40 10.55
N LEU A 52 -6.60 -0.15 10.40
CA LEU A 52 -6.11 1.04 9.71
C LEU A 52 -6.55 1.05 8.24
N SER A 53 -6.49 -0.10 7.58
CA SER A 53 -6.91 -0.24 6.18
C SER A 53 -8.42 -0.10 6.02
N LEU A 54 -9.20 -0.68 6.95
CA LEU A 54 -10.66 -0.54 7.02
C LEU A 54 -11.07 0.92 7.28
N ASP A 55 -10.49 1.57 8.28
CA ASP A 55 -10.76 2.97 8.65
C ASP A 55 -10.37 3.94 7.52
N GLN A 56 -9.33 3.60 6.76
CA GLN A 56 -8.92 4.35 5.58
C GLN A 56 -9.94 4.19 4.45
N ALA A 57 -10.38 2.96 4.17
CA ALA A 57 -11.42 2.68 3.18
C ALA A 57 -12.73 3.41 3.53
N ALA A 58 -13.23 3.21 4.75
CA ALA A 58 -14.45 3.85 5.23
C ALA A 58 -14.36 5.38 5.18
N GLY A 59 -13.24 5.95 5.63
CA GLY A 59 -13.03 7.40 5.59
C GLY A 59 -12.99 7.97 4.18
N TRP A 60 -12.38 7.24 3.23
CA TRP A 60 -12.33 7.65 1.83
C TRP A 60 -13.69 7.54 1.14
N LEU A 61 -14.43 6.46 1.39
CA LEU A 61 -15.76 6.23 0.84
C LEU A 61 -16.78 7.25 1.34
N ALA A 62 -16.74 7.59 2.64
CA ALA A 62 -17.65 8.58 3.24
C ALA A 62 -17.52 9.99 2.63
N ALA A 63 -16.36 10.31 2.03
CA ALA A 63 -16.10 11.60 1.40
C ALA A 63 -16.51 11.65 -0.10
N ARG A 64 -17.09 10.58 -0.65
CA ARG A 64 -17.40 10.44 -2.09
C ARG A 64 -18.91 10.28 -2.35
N PRO A 65 -19.35 10.51 -3.61
CA PRO A 65 -20.74 10.26 -3.99
C PRO A 65 -21.14 8.81 -3.71
N ALA A 66 -22.32 8.64 -3.12
CA ALA A 66 -22.86 7.35 -2.67
C ALA A 66 -23.23 6.37 -3.80
N ASP A 67 -22.95 6.70 -5.05
CA ASP A 67 -23.29 5.91 -6.24
C ASP A 67 -22.08 5.54 -7.10
N THR A 68 -20.87 5.90 -6.68
CA THR A 68 -19.64 5.63 -7.46
C THR A 68 -19.14 4.20 -7.21
N PRO A 69 -19.21 3.28 -8.20
CA PRO A 69 -18.74 1.91 -8.01
C PRO A 69 -17.24 1.88 -7.81
N VAL A 70 -16.75 0.93 -7.02
CA VAL A 70 -15.32 0.77 -6.70
C VAL A 70 -14.86 -0.65 -6.99
N LEU A 71 -13.78 -0.77 -7.77
CA LEU A 71 -13.02 -2.01 -7.93
C LEU A 71 -11.74 -1.94 -7.11
N VAL A 72 -11.48 -2.97 -6.30
CA VAL A 72 -10.25 -3.08 -5.51
C VAL A 72 -9.25 -4.01 -6.21
N VAL A 73 -8.02 -3.54 -6.37
CA VAL A 73 -6.94 -4.28 -7.02
C VAL A 73 -5.68 -4.27 -6.14
N GLY A 74 -5.34 -5.40 -5.56
CA GLY A 74 -4.09 -5.58 -4.80
C GLY A 74 -2.88 -5.70 -5.71
N VAL A 75 -1.84 -4.92 -5.46
CA VAL A 75 -0.58 -4.93 -6.22
C VAL A 75 0.45 -5.80 -5.49
N ARG A 76 0.97 -6.81 -6.18
CA ARG A 76 1.93 -7.78 -5.62
C ARG A 76 1.39 -8.47 -4.35
N THR A 77 2.29 -9.11 -3.61
CA THR A 77 1.96 -9.85 -2.39
C THR A 77 1.49 -8.91 -1.27
N GLY A 78 2.13 -7.76 -1.07
CA GLY A 78 1.74 -6.80 -0.04
C GLY A 78 0.33 -6.25 -0.23
N GLY A 79 0.00 -5.80 -1.43
CA GLY A 79 -1.34 -5.35 -1.77
C GLY A 79 -2.42 -6.44 -1.65
N SER A 80 -2.08 -7.70 -1.95
CA SER A 80 -3.01 -8.84 -1.83
C SER A 80 -3.41 -9.14 -0.39
N TYR A 81 -2.58 -8.79 0.59
CA TYR A 81 -2.90 -8.94 2.00
C TYR A 81 -3.90 -7.87 2.48
N LEU A 82 -3.77 -6.64 1.96
CA LEU A 82 -4.55 -5.48 2.40
C LEU A 82 -5.84 -5.27 1.60
N ALA A 83 -5.87 -5.71 0.33
CA ALA A 83 -7.03 -5.56 -0.56
C ALA A 83 -8.35 -6.14 0.00
N PRO A 84 -8.38 -7.28 0.71
CA PRO A 84 -9.60 -7.78 1.32
C PRO A 84 -10.27 -6.81 2.31
N PHE A 85 -9.49 -6.00 3.03
CA PHE A 85 -10.03 -5.00 3.96
C PHE A 85 -10.68 -3.83 3.22
N TRP A 86 -10.03 -3.38 2.15
CA TRP A 86 -10.63 -2.40 1.23
C TRP A 86 -11.91 -2.93 0.59
N GLN A 87 -11.91 -4.19 0.15
CA GLN A 87 -13.08 -4.84 -0.40
C GLN A 87 -14.23 -4.87 0.61
N ALA A 88 -13.97 -5.28 1.85
CA ALA A 88 -14.98 -5.33 2.90
C ALA A 88 -15.60 -3.94 3.16
N GLY A 89 -14.78 -2.88 3.23
CA GLY A 89 -15.28 -1.52 3.38
C GLY A 89 -16.12 -1.03 2.20
N VAL A 90 -15.73 -1.40 0.97
CA VAL A 90 -16.48 -1.08 -0.26
C VAL A 90 -17.81 -1.85 -0.33
N GLU A 91 -17.82 -3.11 0.08
CA GLU A 91 -19.03 -3.95 0.14
C GLU A 91 -20.01 -3.46 1.21
N ASP A 92 -19.53 -3.08 2.39
CA ASP A 92 -20.34 -2.50 3.47
C ASP A 92 -21.00 -1.18 3.04
N ALA A 93 -20.28 -0.37 2.26
CA ALA A 93 -20.82 0.83 1.64
C ALA A 93 -21.80 0.56 0.47
N GLY A 94 -21.96 -0.69 0.03
CA GLY A 94 -22.81 -1.06 -1.12
C GLY A 94 -22.25 -0.61 -2.47
N LEU A 95 -20.93 -0.35 -2.56
CA LEU A 95 -20.29 0.27 -3.72
C LEU A 95 -19.41 -0.69 -4.54
N ALA A 96 -19.37 -1.99 -4.20
CA ALA A 96 -18.51 -2.96 -4.87
C ALA A 96 -18.87 -3.14 -6.36
N ALA A 97 -17.87 -2.95 -7.23
CA ALA A 97 -17.99 -3.21 -8.66
C ALA A 97 -17.73 -4.70 -9.04
N GLY A 98 -17.40 -5.54 -8.05
CA GLY A 98 -17.05 -6.95 -8.22
C GLY A 98 -16.20 -7.44 -7.05
N PRO A 99 -15.73 -8.71 -7.07
CA PRO A 99 -14.71 -9.18 -6.14
C PRO A 99 -13.41 -8.40 -6.34
N TRP A 100 -12.57 -8.37 -5.30
CA TRP A 100 -11.23 -7.82 -5.44
C TRP A 100 -10.33 -8.76 -6.25
N HIS A 101 -9.31 -8.19 -6.90
CA HIS A 101 -8.33 -8.94 -7.68
C HIS A 101 -6.91 -8.62 -7.25
N SER A 102 -5.98 -9.56 -7.43
CA SER A 102 -4.55 -9.27 -7.31
C SER A 102 -3.90 -9.19 -8.68
N VAL A 103 -2.90 -8.32 -8.82
CA VAL A 103 -2.07 -8.21 -10.02
C VAL A 103 -0.59 -8.23 -9.67
N ARG A 104 0.20 -8.90 -10.50
CA ARG A 104 1.66 -9.05 -10.34
C ARG A 104 2.42 -8.42 -11.50
N PRO A 105 2.71 -7.11 -11.44
CA PRO A 105 3.58 -6.49 -12.43
C PRO A 105 5.01 -7.06 -12.35
N VAL A 106 5.65 -7.19 -13.50
CA VAL A 106 7.00 -7.74 -13.66
C VAL A 106 7.95 -6.62 -14.05
N ARG A 107 9.13 -6.57 -13.42
CA ARG A 107 10.20 -5.64 -13.78
C ARG A 107 11.20 -6.34 -14.72
N GLY A 108 11.50 -5.73 -15.86
CA GLY A 108 12.51 -6.21 -16.81
C GLY A 108 13.34 -5.06 -17.38
N ALA A 109 14.20 -5.37 -18.36
CA ALA A 109 15.11 -4.40 -18.99
C ALA A 109 14.38 -3.22 -19.66
N GLY A 110 13.14 -3.43 -20.12
CA GLY A 110 12.29 -2.40 -20.72
C GLY A 110 11.40 -1.63 -19.73
N GLY A 111 11.59 -1.81 -18.42
CA GLY A 111 10.76 -1.18 -17.39
C GLY A 111 9.79 -2.16 -16.71
N ILE A 112 8.74 -1.60 -16.12
CA ILE A 112 7.72 -2.37 -15.39
C ILE A 112 6.54 -2.62 -16.32
N ILE A 113 6.14 -3.88 -16.45
CA ILE A 113 5.02 -4.30 -17.28
C ILE A 113 3.97 -5.04 -16.44
N LEU A 114 2.70 -4.89 -16.79
CA LEU A 114 1.63 -5.75 -16.31
C LEU A 114 1.32 -6.80 -17.38
N PRO A 115 1.63 -8.09 -17.16
CA PRO A 115 1.38 -9.14 -18.14
C PRO A 115 -0.09 -9.24 -18.54
N ALA A 116 -0.37 -9.61 -19.79
CA ALA A 116 -1.73 -9.77 -20.29
C ALA A 116 -2.54 -10.83 -19.53
N SER A 117 -1.87 -11.85 -18.96
CA SER A 117 -2.50 -12.85 -18.09
C SER A 117 -3.06 -12.26 -16.80
N GLU A 118 -2.40 -11.24 -16.24
CA GLU A 118 -2.88 -10.54 -15.05
C GLU A 118 -4.10 -9.68 -15.40
N LEU A 119 -4.10 -9.02 -16.57
CA LEU A 119 -5.26 -8.27 -17.06
C LEU A 119 -6.45 -9.20 -17.35
N ALA A 120 -6.21 -10.38 -17.91
CA ALA A 120 -7.26 -11.35 -18.21
C ALA A 120 -7.96 -11.92 -16.96
N ALA A 121 -7.35 -11.78 -15.78
CA ALA A 121 -7.94 -12.15 -14.50
C ALA A 121 -8.89 -11.08 -13.92
N LEU A 122 -8.89 -9.87 -14.48
CA LEU A 122 -9.78 -8.78 -14.10
C LEU A 122 -11.16 -8.94 -14.76
N PRO A 123 -12.20 -8.22 -14.27
CA PRO A 123 -13.49 -8.18 -14.95
C PRO A 123 -13.31 -7.69 -16.39
N ARG A 124 -14.05 -8.28 -17.34
CA ARG A 124 -13.95 -7.89 -18.76
C ARG A 124 -14.40 -6.46 -19.03
N GLU A 125 -15.37 -5.99 -18.25
CA GLU A 125 -15.97 -4.67 -18.37
C GLU A 125 -16.26 -4.13 -16.97
N LEU A 126 -16.18 -2.81 -16.83
CA LEU A 126 -16.60 -2.09 -15.64
C LEU A 126 -17.69 -1.09 -16.01
N ARG A 127 -18.58 -0.81 -15.05
CA ARG A 127 -19.57 0.25 -15.22
C ARG A 127 -18.85 1.58 -15.45
N PRO A 128 -19.27 2.41 -16.43
CA PRO A 128 -18.71 3.74 -16.59
C PRO A 128 -18.77 4.54 -15.28
N GLY A 129 -17.71 5.29 -14.98
CA GLY A 129 -17.63 6.05 -13.73
C GLY A 129 -17.04 5.27 -12.54
N THR A 130 -16.73 3.98 -12.70
CA THR A 130 -16.07 3.17 -11.66
C THR A 130 -14.73 3.81 -11.26
N THR A 131 -14.45 3.87 -9.97
CA THR A 131 -13.12 4.19 -9.44
C THR A 131 -12.35 2.89 -9.16
N VAL A 132 -11.08 2.85 -9.53
CA VAL A 132 -10.20 1.73 -9.17
C VAL A 132 -9.32 2.14 -8.00
N VAL A 133 -9.30 1.32 -6.95
CA VAL A 133 -8.38 1.45 -5.83
C VAL A 133 -7.28 0.41 -5.99
N LEU A 134 -6.07 0.87 -6.32
CA LEU A 134 -4.87 0.06 -6.20
C LEU A 134 -4.47 -0.02 -4.73
N VAL A 135 -4.21 -1.21 -4.22
CA VAL A 135 -3.75 -1.40 -2.83
C VAL A 135 -2.33 -1.95 -2.87
N ASP A 136 -1.40 -1.33 -2.15
CA ASP A 136 0.01 -1.76 -2.04
C ASP A 136 0.47 -1.57 -0.59
N ASP A 137 1.53 -2.27 -0.17
CA ASP A 137 2.08 -2.15 1.19
C ASP A 137 2.82 -0.82 1.40
N GLN A 138 3.61 -0.40 0.41
CA GLN A 138 4.15 0.95 0.35
C GLN A 138 4.74 1.23 -1.04
N PRO A 139 4.33 2.33 -1.72
CA PRO A 139 5.03 2.75 -2.91
C PRO A 139 6.43 3.30 -2.55
N ASP A 140 7.49 2.69 -3.09
CA ASP A 140 8.85 3.20 -2.97
C ASP A 140 9.05 4.47 -3.83
N THR A 141 9.08 4.31 -5.16
CA THR A 141 9.10 5.43 -6.13
C THR A 141 7.75 5.68 -6.79
N GLY A 142 6.76 4.81 -6.50
CA GLY A 142 5.48 4.75 -7.19
C GLY A 142 5.54 4.27 -8.65
N ALA A 143 6.70 3.88 -9.17
CA ALA A 143 6.86 3.45 -10.57
C ALA A 143 5.99 2.23 -10.91
N THR A 144 5.91 1.27 -9.98
CA THR A 144 5.04 0.09 -10.11
C THR A 144 3.57 0.50 -10.22
N ALA A 145 3.10 1.34 -9.30
CA ALA A 145 1.71 1.77 -9.26
C ALA A 145 1.34 2.60 -10.50
N ARG A 146 2.25 3.43 -11.03
CA ARG A 146 2.04 4.15 -12.30
C ARG A 146 1.94 3.21 -13.50
N ALA A 147 2.84 2.22 -13.61
CA ALA A 147 2.79 1.25 -14.69
C ALA A 147 1.49 0.41 -14.66
N VAL A 148 1.03 0.02 -13.46
CA VAL A 148 -0.25 -0.67 -13.28
C VAL A 148 -1.42 0.24 -13.64
N ARG A 149 -1.44 1.49 -13.14
CA ARG A 149 -2.45 2.50 -13.52
C ARG A 149 -2.56 2.65 -15.02
N ASP A 150 -1.44 2.86 -15.72
CA ASP A 150 -1.45 3.12 -17.17
C ASP A 150 -2.07 1.94 -17.93
N ARG A 151 -1.69 0.71 -17.57
CA ARG A 151 -2.25 -0.51 -18.15
C ARG A 151 -3.74 -0.68 -17.84
N LEU A 152 -4.18 -0.32 -16.64
CA LEU A 152 -5.59 -0.38 -16.27
C LEU A 152 -6.43 0.72 -16.94
N ALA A 153 -5.89 1.92 -17.13
CA ALA A 153 -6.55 2.99 -17.86
C ALA A 153 -6.72 2.64 -19.35
N GLU A 154 -5.72 1.98 -19.95
CA GLU A 154 -5.81 1.40 -21.30
C GLU A 154 -6.88 0.29 -21.36
N HIS A 155 -6.93 -0.59 -20.35
CA HIS A 155 -7.86 -1.72 -20.31
C HIS A 155 -9.30 -1.30 -20.01
N PHE A 156 -9.49 -0.27 -19.18
CA PHE A 156 -10.80 0.23 -18.73
C PHE A 156 -10.97 1.73 -19.04
N PRO A 157 -11.24 2.10 -20.30
CA PRO A 157 -11.33 3.52 -20.70
C PRO A 157 -12.50 4.28 -20.04
N GLY A 158 -13.46 3.58 -19.43
CA GLY A 158 -14.59 4.18 -18.72
C GLY A 158 -14.37 4.42 -17.22
N VAL A 159 -13.18 4.12 -16.68
CA VAL A 159 -12.82 4.37 -15.28
C VAL A 159 -12.70 5.88 -15.02
N ARG A 160 -13.27 6.34 -13.91
CA ARG A 160 -13.27 7.75 -13.52
C ARG A 160 -11.95 8.18 -12.91
N ASP A 161 -11.49 7.43 -11.91
CA ASP A 161 -10.33 7.74 -11.10
C ASP A 161 -9.56 6.44 -10.82
N ILE A 162 -8.24 6.54 -10.71
CA ILE A 162 -7.38 5.50 -10.15
C ILE A 162 -6.63 6.08 -8.95
N VAL A 163 -6.83 5.50 -7.78
CA VAL A 163 -6.14 5.91 -6.54
C VAL A 163 -5.26 4.77 -6.04
N LEU A 164 -4.22 5.11 -5.29
CA LEU A 164 -3.36 4.13 -4.61
C LEU A 164 -3.50 4.26 -3.10
N ALA A 165 -3.90 3.18 -2.47
CA ALA A 165 -3.95 3.01 -1.03
C ALA A 165 -2.71 2.25 -0.56
N ALA A 166 -2.09 2.79 0.47
CA ALA A 166 -1.11 2.13 1.32
C ALA A 166 -1.49 2.38 2.78
N PRO A 167 -1.06 1.54 3.73
CA PRO A 167 -1.27 1.76 5.16
C PRO A 167 -0.96 3.21 5.55
N GLY A 168 -1.98 3.89 6.08
CA GLY A 168 -1.89 5.29 6.50
C GLY A 168 -1.77 6.33 5.39
N ARG A 169 -1.63 5.96 4.11
CA ARG A 169 -1.54 6.92 3.00
C ARG A 169 -2.46 6.61 1.83
N LEU A 170 -3.13 7.65 1.34
CA LEU A 170 -3.84 7.62 0.07
C LEU A 170 -3.14 8.52 -0.92
N HIS A 171 -3.01 8.05 -2.15
CA HIS A 171 -2.34 8.74 -3.22
C HIS A 171 -3.25 8.92 -4.43
N ASP A 172 -3.26 10.12 -4.98
CA ASP A 172 -3.80 10.40 -6.30
C ASP A 172 -2.79 9.98 -7.35
N LEU A 173 -3.23 9.11 -8.26
CA LEU A 173 -2.44 8.63 -9.38
C LEU A 173 -2.93 9.20 -10.73
N ASN A 174 -3.93 10.07 -10.77
CA ASN A 174 -4.48 10.55 -12.04
C ASN A 174 -3.55 11.55 -12.77
N GLY A 175 -2.57 12.12 -12.06
CA GLY A 175 -1.61 13.07 -12.60
C GLY A 175 -0.25 12.47 -13.02
N PRO A 176 0.66 13.30 -13.58
CA PRO A 176 2.03 12.89 -13.90
C PRO A 176 2.89 12.65 -12.66
N ALA A 177 2.51 13.22 -11.52
CA ALA A 177 3.16 13.03 -10.22
C ALA A 177 2.18 12.38 -9.23
N VAL A 178 2.71 11.49 -8.40
CA VAL A 178 1.95 10.86 -7.31
C VAL A 178 1.79 11.88 -6.18
N ARG A 179 0.54 12.23 -5.84
CA ARG A 179 0.25 13.21 -4.78
C ARG A 179 -0.40 12.52 -3.59
N VAL A 180 -0.03 12.90 -2.38
CA VAL A 180 -0.69 12.40 -1.17
C VAL A 180 -2.03 13.11 -1.03
N LEU A 181 -3.12 12.34 -0.99
CA LEU A 181 -4.48 12.81 -0.71
C LEU A 181 -4.77 12.83 0.78
N THR A 182 -4.27 11.83 1.51
CA THR A 182 -4.49 11.70 2.94
C THR A 182 -3.29 10.99 3.53
N GLU A 183 -2.86 11.46 4.70
CA GLU A 183 -1.83 10.81 5.51
C GLU A 183 -2.35 10.67 6.95
N ARG A 184 -2.13 9.50 7.53
CA ARG A 184 -2.42 9.14 8.91
C ARG A 184 -1.19 8.42 9.48
N PRO A 185 -0.90 8.60 10.78
CA PRO A 185 0.14 7.82 11.44
C PRO A 185 -0.11 6.33 11.24
N VAL A 186 0.89 5.62 10.72
CA VAL A 186 0.79 4.17 10.45
C VAL A 186 1.00 3.34 11.72
N VAL A 187 1.49 3.96 12.79
CA VAL A 187 1.66 3.35 14.11
C VAL A 187 0.56 3.86 15.03
N ARG A 188 -0.36 2.98 15.43
CA ARG A 188 -1.29 3.28 16.52
C ARG A 188 -0.53 3.50 17.82
N THR A 189 -0.88 4.54 18.56
CA THR A 189 -0.34 4.83 19.90
C THR A 189 -1.03 4.02 21.01
N GLY A 190 -1.98 3.13 20.66
CA GLY A 190 -2.74 2.27 21.57
C GLY A 190 -1.97 1.02 22.03
N THR A 191 -2.38 0.46 23.17
CA THR A 191 -1.52 -0.32 24.10
C THR A 191 -1.31 -1.81 23.83
N SER A 192 -1.83 -2.41 22.75
CA SER A 192 -1.57 -3.84 22.48
C SER A 192 -1.40 -4.10 21.00
N ARG A 193 -0.18 -4.45 20.58
CA ARG A 193 0.16 -4.87 19.21
C ARG A 193 -0.22 -6.33 19.02
N LEU A 194 -0.60 -6.74 17.82
CA LEU A 194 -1.18 -8.07 17.61
C LEU A 194 -0.16 -9.19 17.88
N TRP A 195 1.12 -8.95 17.60
CA TRP A 195 2.22 -9.84 17.97
C TRP A 195 2.58 -9.81 19.46
N GLN A 196 2.15 -8.80 20.23
CA GLN A 196 2.25 -8.81 21.70
C GLN A 196 1.21 -9.74 22.33
N LEU A 197 0.14 -10.07 21.60
CA LEU A 197 -0.91 -11.00 22.03
C LEU A 197 -0.58 -12.48 21.73
N ALA A 198 0.60 -12.76 21.15
CA ALA A 198 1.06 -14.14 20.88
C ALA A 198 1.53 -14.88 22.15
N GLY A 199 1.51 -14.23 23.31
CA GLY A 199 1.61 -14.90 24.60
C GLY A 199 0.33 -15.69 24.89
N ALA A 200 0.45 -16.99 25.20
CA ALA A 200 -0.68 -17.92 25.39
C ALA A 200 -1.70 -17.54 26.50
N GLY A 201 -1.50 -16.43 27.21
CA GLY A 201 -2.41 -15.92 28.25
C GLY A 201 -3.35 -14.78 27.82
N ASP A 202 -3.15 -14.14 26.66
CA ASP A 202 -3.80 -12.86 26.34
C ASP A 202 -5.00 -12.94 25.38
N THR A 203 -5.41 -14.13 24.95
CA THR A 203 -6.56 -14.30 24.03
C THR A 203 -7.93 -14.13 24.70
N ALA A 204 -8.00 -14.03 26.03
CA ALA A 204 -9.26 -13.93 26.77
C ALA A 204 -10.02 -12.61 26.54
N GLY A 205 -9.33 -11.55 26.08
CA GLY A 205 -9.94 -10.22 25.83
C GLY A 205 -10.46 -10.00 24.41
N LEU A 206 -10.26 -10.94 23.48
CA LEU A 206 -10.59 -10.78 22.06
C LEU A 206 -12.00 -11.27 21.67
N VAL A 207 -12.78 -11.82 22.62
CA VAL A 207 -14.10 -12.43 22.37
C VAL A 207 -15.21 -11.79 23.22
N ALA A 208 -15.10 -10.49 23.52
CA ALA A 208 -16.13 -9.74 24.24
C ALA A 208 -16.85 -8.75 23.32
#